data_AF-A0A3S8W141-F1
#
_entry.id   AF-A0A3S8W141-F1
#
_cell.length_a   1.000
_cell.length_b   1.000
_cell.length_c   1.000
_cell.angle_alpha   90.00
_cell.angle_beta   90.00
_cell.angle_gamma   90.00
#
_symmetry.space_group_name_H-M   'P 1'
#
loop_
_entity.id
_entity.type
_entity.pdbx_description
1 polymer ?
#
loop_
_entity_poly.entity_id
_entity_poly.type
_entity_poly.pdbx_seq_one_letter_code
_entity_poly.pdbx_strand_id
1 'polypeptide(L)'
;MTGEVGDVDGDGYGDLVTGYPDEPRNSRQPWAVGGTVQVWYGGPDGIDETQRPQRIHQGTAGIPGGGEPDDRFGASVGVADTDGDGRAEVAIGVPGEDFDGKSFAGTVTLLPGTANGLTGAGARLLHRNTAGVPGAAAKGDGFGNEVALGDRNRDGRADLTVGAPWRAAGGFVWHGRGTAGGITTTGSFNVTAARAGFGGEFPGFGEVIAR
;
A
#
# COMPACT_ATOMS: atom_id res chain seq x y z
N MET A 1 0.16 -5.77 12.12
CA MET A 1 1.38 -6.18 11.40
C MET A 1 0.94 -6.93 10.16
N THR A 2 1.64 -6.71 9.06
CA THR A 2 1.44 -7.34 7.75
C THR A 2 2.80 -7.78 7.22
N GLY A 3 2.85 -8.72 6.28
CA GLY A 3 4.10 -9.12 5.64
C GLY A 3 3.89 -9.80 4.31
N GLU A 4 4.84 -9.63 3.39
CA GLU A 4 4.85 -10.25 2.07
C GLU A 4 6.30 -10.43 1.58
N VAL A 5 6.49 -11.28 0.57
CA VAL A 5 7.79 -11.58 0.00
C VAL A 5 7.80 -11.25 -1.50
N GLY A 6 8.84 -10.57 -1.95
CA GLY A 6 9.15 -10.34 -3.37
C GLY A 6 10.54 -9.75 -3.53
N ASP A 7 11.10 -9.84 -4.73
CA ASP A 7 12.45 -9.40 -5.04
C ASP A 7 12.45 -7.89 -5.38
N VAL A 8 12.59 -7.03 -4.36
CA VAL A 8 12.45 -5.57 -4.52
C VAL A 8 13.71 -4.91 -5.05
N ASP A 9 14.87 -5.57 -4.93
CA ASP A 9 16.13 -5.08 -5.48
C ASP A 9 16.56 -5.75 -6.80
N GLY A 10 15.93 -6.85 -7.17
CA GLY A 10 16.14 -7.55 -8.44
C GLY A 10 17.39 -8.41 -8.44
N ASP A 11 17.85 -8.84 -7.27
CA ASP A 11 19.04 -9.69 -7.14
C ASP A 11 18.75 -11.19 -7.36
N GLY A 12 17.47 -11.54 -7.51
CA GLY A 12 16.98 -12.89 -7.73
C GLY A 12 16.55 -13.63 -6.46
N TYR A 13 16.65 -13.00 -5.29
CA TYR A 13 16.22 -13.56 -4.01
C TYR A 13 14.97 -12.82 -3.48
N GLY A 14 14.13 -13.55 -2.74
CA GLY A 14 12.92 -12.94 -2.17
C GLY A 14 13.24 -12.11 -0.93
N ASP A 15 12.82 -10.85 -0.92
CA ASP A 15 12.95 -9.94 0.21
C ASP A 15 11.69 -9.97 1.08
N LEU A 16 11.86 -9.89 2.39
CA LEU A 16 10.74 -9.84 3.34
C LEU A 16 10.39 -8.37 3.65
N VAL A 17 9.20 -7.95 3.23
CA VAL A 17 8.64 -6.63 3.51
C VAL A 17 7.57 -6.77 4.59
N THR A 18 7.70 -6.02 5.69
CA THR A 18 6.74 -6.05 6.81
C THR A 18 6.25 -4.67 7.17
N GLY A 19 4.97 -4.56 7.52
CA GLY A 19 4.35 -3.32 7.96
C GLY A 19 4.10 -3.30 9.47
N TYR A 20 4.46 -2.18 10.09
CA TYR A 20 4.33 -1.93 11.53
C TYR A 20 3.60 -0.59 11.76
N PRO A 21 2.25 -0.59 11.64
CA PRO A 21 1.45 0.64 11.58
C PRO A 21 1.33 1.40 12.91
N ASP A 22 1.77 0.82 14.02
CA ASP A 22 1.54 1.39 15.36
C ASP A 22 2.79 2.11 15.94
N GLU A 23 3.81 2.40 15.13
CA GLU A 23 5.08 3.01 15.58
C GLU A 23 5.18 4.53 15.36
N PRO A 24 5.74 5.29 16.33
CA PRO A 24 5.41 5.20 17.73
C PRO A 24 4.15 6.01 18.05
N ARG A 25 3.27 5.42 18.86
CA ARG A 25 2.11 6.08 19.47
C ARG A 25 2.45 7.06 20.62
N ASN A 26 3.72 7.37 20.94
CA ASN A 26 4.04 8.38 21.95
C ASN A 26 5.42 9.07 21.81
N SER A 27 5.49 10.26 22.44
CA SER A 27 6.47 11.36 22.26
C SER A 27 7.91 11.13 22.73
N ARG A 28 8.34 9.88 22.92
CA ARG A 28 9.71 9.54 23.38
C ARG A 28 10.66 9.04 22.30
N GLN A 29 10.25 8.95 21.03
CA GLN A 29 11.14 8.57 19.94
C GLN A 29 11.00 9.49 18.72
N PRO A 30 12.10 10.01 18.14
CA PRO A 30 12.03 11.20 17.28
C PRO A 30 11.79 10.96 15.78
N TRP A 31 11.57 9.74 15.28
CA TRP A 31 11.83 9.50 13.86
C TRP A 31 10.74 8.84 12.99
N ALA A 32 9.61 8.36 13.50
CA ALA A 32 8.59 7.77 12.59
C ALA A 32 7.16 7.84 13.12
N VAL A 33 6.60 9.03 13.36
CA VAL A 33 5.16 9.15 13.70
C VAL A 33 4.32 8.58 12.55
N GLY A 34 3.31 7.78 12.87
CA GLY A 34 2.32 7.30 11.89
C GLY A 34 2.58 5.90 11.31
N GLY A 35 3.61 5.18 11.72
CA GLY A 35 3.90 3.81 11.29
C GLY A 35 5.16 3.67 10.43
N THR A 36 5.53 2.43 10.13
CA THR A 36 6.73 2.12 9.32
C THR A 36 6.56 0.83 8.53
N VAL A 37 7.30 0.72 7.43
CA VAL A 37 7.58 -0.51 6.70
C VAL A 37 9.05 -0.88 6.89
N GLN A 38 9.33 -2.16 7.07
CA GLN A 38 10.68 -2.71 7.15
C GLN A 38 10.94 -3.65 5.99
N VAL A 39 12.14 -3.60 5.43
CA VAL A 39 12.61 -4.52 4.39
C VAL A 39 13.82 -5.27 4.90
N TRP A 40 13.76 -6.58 4.80
CA TRP A 40 14.89 -7.48 4.99
C TRP A 40 15.25 -8.03 3.62
N TYR A 41 16.42 -7.66 3.11
CA TYR A 41 16.91 -8.19 1.84
C TYR A 41 17.29 -9.65 1.97
N GLY A 42 16.92 -10.44 0.98
CA GLY A 42 17.21 -11.85 0.84
C GLY A 42 18.62 -12.11 0.32
N GLY A 43 18.94 -13.39 0.20
CA GLY A 43 20.21 -13.87 -0.31
C GLY A 43 20.17 -15.36 -0.62
N PRO A 44 21.31 -15.97 -1.00
CA PRO A 44 21.38 -17.39 -1.38
C PRO A 44 20.89 -18.35 -0.29
N ASP A 45 21.02 -17.96 0.98
CA ASP A 45 20.58 -18.73 2.13
C ASP A 45 19.25 -18.23 2.72
N GLY A 46 18.57 -17.31 2.02
CA GLY A 46 17.38 -16.60 2.49
C GLY A 46 17.71 -15.34 3.28
N ILE A 47 16.83 -14.97 4.22
CA ILE A 47 17.00 -13.80 5.08
C ILE A 47 18.10 -14.05 6.12
N ASP A 48 19.08 -13.16 6.20
CA ASP A 48 20.06 -13.12 7.31
C ASP A 48 19.43 -12.46 8.54
N GLU A 49 19.21 -13.22 9.63
CA GLU A 49 18.61 -12.68 10.85
C GLU A 49 19.47 -11.65 11.59
N THR A 50 20.77 -11.57 11.25
CA THR A 50 21.70 -10.59 11.83
C THR A 50 21.65 -9.24 11.10
N GLN A 51 20.99 -9.18 9.94
CA GLN A 51 20.76 -7.96 9.18
C GLN A 51 20.02 -6.92 10.03
N ARG A 52 20.36 -5.64 9.85
CA ARG A 52 19.51 -4.54 10.30
C ARG A 52 18.53 -4.23 9.16
N PRO A 53 17.22 -4.43 9.34
CA PRO A 53 16.28 -4.15 8.27
C PRO A 53 16.30 -2.68 7.93
N GLN A 54 16.16 -2.40 6.64
CA GLN A 54 15.91 -1.05 6.20
C GLN A 54 14.52 -0.62 6.66
N ARG A 55 14.39 0.61 7.16
CA ARG A 55 13.10 1.16 7.61
C ARG A 55 12.68 2.31 6.71
N ILE A 56 11.43 2.29 6.31
CA ILE A 56 10.76 3.34 5.53
C ILE A 56 9.55 3.83 6.31
N HIS A 57 9.32 5.14 6.31
CA HIS A 57 8.16 5.80 6.95
C HIS A 57 7.88 7.11 6.21
N GLN A 58 6.77 7.80 6.51
CA GLN A 58 6.38 9.05 5.82
C GLN A 58 7.34 10.24 6.04
N GLY A 59 8.31 10.11 6.95
CA GLY A 59 9.42 11.06 7.11
C GLY A 59 10.66 10.72 6.29
N THR A 60 10.70 9.57 5.60
CA THR A 60 11.79 9.19 4.72
C THR A 60 11.78 10.09 3.47
N ALA A 61 12.95 10.56 3.06
CA ALA A 61 13.06 11.47 1.91
C ALA A 61 12.44 10.86 0.64
N GLY A 62 11.61 11.65 -0.04
CA GLY A 62 10.91 11.24 -1.27
C GLY A 62 9.53 10.62 -1.04
N ILE A 63 9.21 10.15 0.17
CA ILE A 63 7.87 9.66 0.49
C ILE A 63 6.89 10.85 0.55
N PRO A 64 5.78 10.84 -0.20
CA PRO A 64 4.77 11.91 -0.14
C PRO A 64 4.03 11.94 1.19
N GLY A 65 3.53 13.12 1.56
CA GLY A 65 2.81 13.33 2.82
C GLY A 65 3.75 13.62 3.98
N GLY A 66 3.24 13.49 5.21
CA GLY A 66 4.01 13.61 6.44
C GLY A 66 3.41 12.68 7.47
N GLY A 67 4.26 12.09 8.32
CA GLY A 67 3.78 11.14 9.33
C GLY A 67 3.04 11.83 10.47
N GLU A 68 1.80 11.42 10.69
CA GLU A 68 0.88 11.92 11.70
C GLU A 68 0.40 10.78 12.60
N PRO A 69 0.04 11.06 13.87
CA PRO A 69 -0.49 10.03 14.74
C PRO A 69 -1.73 9.38 14.12
N ASP A 70 -1.78 8.05 14.16
CA ASP A 70 -2.87 7.23 13.63
C ASP A 70 -2.97 7.08 12.10
N ASP A 71 -1.99 7.55 11.31
CA ASP A 71 -1.92 7.31 9.84
C ASP A 71 -1.84 5.83 9.47
N ARG A 72 -1.13 5.06 10.31
CA ARG A 72 -0.95 3.60 10.17
C ARG A 72 -0.24 3.21 8.87
N PHE A 73 0.81 3.94 8.49
CA PHE A 73 1.71 3.57 7.41
C PHE A 73 2.22 2.14 7.57
N GLY A 74 1.98 1.30 6.56
CA GLY A 74 2.25 -0.13 6.64
C GLY A 74 1.14 -0.92 7.34
N ALA A 75 -0.11 -0.43 7.35
CA ALA A 75 -1.26 -1.21 7.82
C ALA A 75 -1.44 -2.48 7.00
N SER A 76 -1.26 -2.36 5.69
CA SER A 76 -1.20 -3.44 4.71
C SER A 76 -0.01 -3.18 3.77
N VAL A 77 0.65 -4.23 3.31
CA VAL A 77 1.71 -4.14 2.29
C VAL A 77 1.42 -5.11 1.15
N GLY A 78 1.69 -4.70 -0.09
CA GLY A 78 1.60 -5.47 -1.33
C GLY A 78 2.99 -5.52 -1.97
N VAL A 79 3.50 -6.66 -2.44
CA VAL A 79 4.83 -6.76 -3.10
C VAL A 79 4.74 -7.56 -4.40
N ALA A 80 4.94 -6.91 -5.54
CA ALA A 80 5.03 -7.55 -6.86
C ALA A 80 5.52 -6.58 -7.92
N ASP A 81 6.02 -7.10 -9.04
CA ASP A 81 6.42 -6.32 -10.22
C ASP A 81 5.18 -5.80 -10.97
N THR A 82 4.93 -4.49 -10.89
CA THR A 82 3.76 -3.82 -11.49
C THR A 82 4.06 -3.17 -12.84
N ASP A 83 5.33 -3.01 -13.20
CA ASP A 83 5.74 -2.35 -14.44
C ASP A 83 6.50 -3.25 -15.44
N GLY A 84 6.89 -4.43 -15.01
CA GLY A 84 7.56 -5.45 -15.80
C GLY A 84 9.06 -5.21 -15.93
N ASP A 85 9.67 -4.43 -15.04
CA ASP A 85 11.11 -4.14 -15.07
C ASP A 85 11.99 -5.22 -14.39
N GLY A 86 11.35 -6.22 -13.79
CA GLY A 86 12.01 -7.34 -13.11
C GLY A 86 12.31 -7.10 -11.63
N ARG A 87 11.91 -5.97 -11.06
CA ARG A 87 11.94 -5.68 -9.61
C ARG A 87 10.53 -5.53 -9.09
N ALA A 88 10.30 -5.98 -7.86
CA ALA A 88 9.00 -5.84 -7.23
C ALA A 88 8.80 -4.42 -6.68
N GLU A 89 7.66 -3.81 -6.99
CA GLU A 89 7.15 -2.63 -6.29
C GLU A 89 6.60 -3.02 -4.92
N VAL A 90 6.54 -2.02 -4.03
CA VAL A 90 5.83 -2.12 -2.75
C VAL A 90 4.65 -1.15 -2.71
N ALA A 91 3.45 -1.68 -2.58
CA ALA A 91 2.25 -0.92 -2.24
C ALA A 91 2.06 -0.88 -0.72
N ILE A 92 1.88 0.30 -0.15
CA ILE A 92 1.80 0.51 1.30
C ILE A 92 0.47 1.19 1.62
N GLY A 93 -0.39 0.49 2.35
CA GLY A 93 -1.64 1.03 2.85
C GLY A 93 -1.44 1.97 4.04
N VAL A 94 -2.10 3.12 3.99
CA VAL A 94 -2.09 4.17 5.02
C VAL A 94 -3.55 4.59 5.30
N PRO A 95 -4.38 3.69 5.86
CA PRO A 95 -5.82 3.92 5.96
C PRO A 95 -6.21 5.05 6.92
N GLY A 96 -5.27 5.48 7.77
CA GLY A 96 -5.48 6.56 8.71
C GLY A 96 -5.23 7.95 8.16
N GLU A 97 -4.58 8.06 6.98
CA GLU A 97 -4.15 9.34 6.43
C GLU A 97 -5.30 10.35 6.29
N ASP A 98 -5.02 11.56 6.76
CA ASP A 98 -5.86 12.73 6.62
C ASP A 98 -5.44 13.55 5.38
N PHE A 99 -6.39 13.88 4.50
CA PHE A 99 -6.11 14.81 3.39
C PHE A 99 -7.36 15.58 2.94
N ASP A 100 -7.18 16.76 2.34
CA ASP A 100 -8.27 17.63 1.86
C ASP A 100 -9.39 17.84 2.90
N GLY A 101 -9.03 17.96 4.19
CA GLY A 101 -9.95 18.13 5.31
C GLY A 101 -10.80 16.90 5.66
N LYS A 102 -10.46 15.71 5.15
CA LYS A 102 -11.18 14.46 5.40
C LYS A 102 -10.32 13.55 6.25
N SER A 103 -10.72 13.40 7.51
CA SER A 103 -9.99 12.53 8.44
C SER A 103 -10.19 11.05 8.13
N PHE A 104 -9.16 10.23 8.32
CA PHE A 104 -9.19 8.78 8.07
C PHE A 104 -9.72 8.43 6.67
N ALA A 105 -9.45 9.29 5.68
CA ALA A 105 -9.86 9.04 4.31
C ALA A 105 -9.00 7.93 3.68
N GLY A 106 -7.72 7.89 4.08
CA GLY A 106 -6.77 6.85 3.74
C GLY A 106 -6.13 7.01 2.36
N THR A 107 -4.90 6.52 2.26
CA THR A 107 -4.11 6.55 1.02
C THR A 107 -3.34 5.24 0.80
N VAL A 108 -2.73 5.11 -0.38
CA VAL A 108 -1.75 4.08 -0.70
C VAL A 108 -0.49 4.77 -1.22
N THR A 109 0.66 4.47 -0.61
CA THR A 109 1.97 4.86 -1.14
C THR A 109 2.54 3.72 -1.97
N LEU A 110 2.89 3.99 -3.23
CA LEU A 110 3.56 3.06 -4.13
C LEU A 110 5.03 3.40 -4.20
N LEU A 111 5.90 2.43 -3.92
CA LEU A 111 7.36 2.56 -3.99
C LEU A 111 7.93 1.66 -5.09
N PRO A 112 8.77 2.19 -5.99
CA PRO A 112 9.46 1.38 -6.99
C PRO A 112 10.51 0.48 -6.35
N GLY A 113 10.64 -0.74 -6.87
CA GLY A 113 11.80 -1.58 -6.61
C GLY A 113 13.04 -0.98 -7.28
N THR A 114 14.20 -1.03 -6.61
CA THR A 114 15.45 -0.52 -7.20
C THR A 114 16.63 -1.39 -6.82
N ALA A 115 17.64 -1.48 -7.68
CA ALA A 115 18.87 -2.24 -7.42
C ALA A 115 19.68 -1.77 -6.20
N ASN A 116 19.33 -0.63 -5.58
CA ASN A 116 19.92 -0.17 -4.32
C ASN A 116 18.99 -0.41 -3.12
N GLY A 117 17.95 -1.23 -3.29
CA GLY A 117 16.89 -1.43 -2.34
C GLY A 117 15.73 -0.44 -2.46
N LEU A 118 14.76 -0.57 -1.57
CA LEU A 118 13.54 0.23 -1.54
C LEU A 118 13.85 1.67 -1.05
N THR A 119 13.47 2.71 -1.78
CA THR A 119 13.66 4.10 -1.32
C THR A 119 12.39 4.94 -1.53
N GLY A 120 12.38 6.19 -1.07
CA GLY A 120 11.30 7.12 -1.41
C GLY A 120 11.43 7.76 -2.79
N ALA A 121 12.53 7.54 -3.53
CA ALA A 121 12.70 8.11 -4.85
C ALA A 121 11.68 7.49 -5.82
N GLY A 122 10.92 8.34 -6.53
CA GLY A 122 9.88 7.89 -7.46
C GLY A 122 8.59 7.41 -6.79
N ALA A 123 8.46 7.56 -5.46
CA ALA A 123 7.25 7.21 -4.73
C ALA A 123 6.02 7.96 -5.27
N ARG A 124 4.89 7.26 -5.34
CA ARG A 124 3.61 7.80 -5.83
C ARG A 124 2.53 7.64 -4.78
N LEU A 125 1.79 8.72 -4.52
CA LEU A 125 0.62 8.69 -3.65
C LEU A 125 -0.64 8.44 -4.47
N LEU A 126 -1.43 7.45 -4.06
CA LEU A 126 -2.73 7.12 -4.64
C LEU A 126 -3.81 7.26 -3.57
N HIS A 127 -4.88 7.98 -3.90
CA HIS A 127 -6.00 8.20 -3.02
C HIS A 127 -7.28 8.43 -3.81
N ARG A 128 -8.43 8.52 -3.13
CA ARG A 128 -9.75 8.60 -3.78
C ARG A 128 -10.03 9.89 -4.54
N ASN A 129 -9.19 10.92 -4.39
CA ASN A 129 -9.25 12.15 -5.19
C ASN A 129 -8.19 12.18 -6.30
N THR A 130 -7.33 11.17 -6.43
CA THR A 130 -6.36 11.08 -7.54
C THR A 130 -7.09 11.06 -8.88
N ALA A 131 -6.61 11.84 -9.84
CA ALA A 131 -7.22 11.93 -11.16
C ALA A 131 -7.37 10.54 -11.82
N GLY A 132 -8.58 10.25 -12.32
CA GLY A 132 -8.92 8.97 -12.93
C GLY A 132 -9.39 7.89 -11.95
N VAL A 133 -9.27 8.09 -10.63
CA VAL A 133 -9.90 7.20 -9.62
C VAL A 133 -11.39 7.53 -9.53
N PRO A 134 -12.31 6.57 -9.76
CA PRO A 134 -13.74 6.89 -9.75
C PRO A 134 -14.27 7.26 -8.36
N GLY A 135 -15.13 8.28 -8.32
CA GLY A 135 -15.77 8.79 -7.11
C GLY A 135 -14.91 9.82 -6.37
N ALA A 136 -15.20 10.03 -5.09
CA ALA A 136 -14.48 11.00 -4.26
C ALA A 136 -14.19 10.40 -2.88
N ALA A 137 -13.12 10.90 -2.25
CA ALA A 137 -12.77 10.60 -0.89
C ALA A 137 -13.86 11.09 0.07
N ALA A 138 -14.13 10.31 1.12
CA ALA A 138 -14.95 10.70 2.25
C ALA A 138 -14.18 10.47 3.56
N LYS A 139 -14.58 11.20 4.60
CA LYS A 139 -14.10 10.97 5.96
C LYS A 139 -14.37 9.52 6.38
N GLY A 140 -13.36 8.84 6.90
CA GLY A 140 -13.47 7.47 7.38
C GLY A 140 -13.64 6.42 6.27
N ASP A 141 -13.32 6.72 5.00
CA ASP A 141 -13.33 5.71 3.93
C ASP A 141 -12.31 4.59 4.22
N GLY A 142 -11.17 4.91 4.84
CA GLY A 142 -10.10 3.96 5.12
C GLY A 142 -9.49 3.36 3.86
N PHE A 143 -9.34 4.14 2.78
CA PHE A 143 -8.72 3.65 1.56
C PHE A 143 -7.27 3.22 1.82
N GLY A 144 -6.88 2.04 1.34
CA GLY A 144 -5.59 1.46 1.70
C GLY A 144 -5.64 0.65 2.99
N ASN A 145 -6.83 0.30 3.49
CA ASN A 145 -6.96 -0.62 4.62
C ASN A 145 -6.37 -2.00 4.31
N GLU A 146 -6.58 -2.47 3.09
CA GLU A 146 -5.94 -3.64 2.53
C GLU A 146 -5.46 -3.32 1.11
N VAL A 147 -4.28 -3.82 0.76
CA VAL A 147 -3.73 -3.76 -0.60
C VAL A 147 -3.32 -5.16 -1.03
N ALA A 148 -3.55 -5.46 -2.30
CA ALA A 148 -3.11 -6.72 -2.89
C ALA A 148 -2.57 -6.45 -4.29
N LEU A 149 -1.32 -6.85 -4.53
CA LEU A 149 -0.72 -6.86 -5.85
C LEU A 149 -0.82 -8.27 -6.46
N GLY A 150 -1.08 -8.35 -7.75
CA GLY A 150 -1.10 -9.63 -8.47
C GLY A 150 -1.61 -9.50 -9.90
N ASP A 151 -1.05 -10.27 -10.82
CA ASP A 151 -1.42 -10.25 -12.24
C ASP A 151 -2.79 -10.92 -12.46
N ARG A 152 -3.84 -10.11 -12.43
CA ARG A 152 -5.23 -10.56 -12.51
C ARG A 152 -5.71 -10.71 -13.95
N ASN A 153 -4.98 -10.13 -14.89
CA ASN A 153 -5.38 -10.06 -16.29
C ASN A 153 -4.45 -10.87 -17.24
N ARG A 154 -3.37 -11.44 -16.68
CA ARG A 154 -2.36 -12.27 -17.35
C ARG A 154 -1.54 -11.51 -18.40
N ASP A 155 -1.26 -10.24 -18.16
CA ASP A 155 -0.43 -9.41 -19.05
C ASP A 155 1.05 -9.32 -18.63
N GLY A 156 1.43 -10.07 -17.58
CA GLY A 156 2.78 -10.15 -17.05
C GLY A 156 3.14 -9.05 -16.09
N ARG A 157 2.19 -8.19 -15.69
CA ARG A 157 2.38 -7.15 -14.67
C ARG A 157 1.35 -7.29 -13.57
N ALA A 158 1.76 -7.05 -12.33
CA ALA A 158 0.85 -7.07 -11.21
C ALA A 158 -0.12 -5.88 -11.24
N ASP A 159 -1.40 -6.16 -11.04
CA ASP A 159 -2.43 -5.17 -10.84
C ASP A 159 -2.60 -4.87 -9.34
N LEU A 160 -3.06 -3.66 -9.01
CA LEU A 160 -3.35 -3.25 -7.64
C LEU A 160 -4.85 -3.31 -7.35
N THR A 161 -5.22 -4.00 -6.27
CA THR A 161 -6.53 -3.90 -5.63
C THR A 161 -6.39 -3.25 -4.26
N VAL A 162 -7.26 -2.27 -3.96
CA VAL A 162 -7.26 -1.51 -2.71
C VAL A 162 -8.62 -1.57 -2.04
N GLY A 163 -8.64 -1.93 -0.76
CA GLY A 163 -9.82 -1.96 0.10
C GLY A 163 -10.10 -0.62 0.78
N ALA A 164 -11.39 -0.35 0.99
CA ALA A 164 -11.90 0.78 1.77
C ALA A 164 -13.20 0.35 2.49
N PRO A 165 -13.09 -0.42 3.58
CA PRO A 165 -14.23 -1.13 4.16
C PRO A 165 -15.20 -0.22 4.94
N TRP A 166 -14.76 0.96 5.39
CA TRP A 166 -15.50 1.74 6.39
C TRP A 166 -16.40 2.83 5.81
N ARG A 167 -16.54 2.86 4.48
CA ARG A 167 -17.53 3.73 3.85
C ARG A 167 -18.94 3.35 4.29
N ALA A 168 -19.76 4.36 4.62
CA ALA A 168 -21.16 4.23 5.08
C ALA A 168 -22.13 3.42 4.18
N ALA A 169 -21.67 2.93 3.02
CA ALA A 169 -22.39 2.05 2.11
C ALA A 169 -21.85 0.61 2.11
N GLY A 170 -21.16 0.20 3.19
CA GLY A 170 -20.57 -1.12 3.36
C GLY A 170 -19.22 -1.34 2.69
N GLY A 171 -18.51 -0.27 2.36
CA GLY A 171 -17.20 -0.37 1.75
C GLY A 171 -17.17 -0.69 0.27
N PHE A 172 -15.96 -0.68 -0.28
CA PHE A 172 -15.66 -0.96 -1.67
C PHE A 172 -14.24 -1.48 -1.82
N VAL A 173 -13.97 -2.10 -2.98
CA VAL A 173 -12.62 -2.28 -3.50
C VAL A 173 -12.43 -1.44 -4.76
N TRP A 174 -11.26 -0.84 -4.89
CA TRP A 174 -10.79 -0.22 -6.13
C TRP A 174 -9.79 -1.15 -6.81
N HIS A 175 -9.76 -1.16 -8.14
CA HIS A 175 -8.78 -1.90 -8.91
C HIS A 175 -8.21 -1.03 -10.04
N GLY A 176 -6.88 -1.02 -10.16
CA GLY A 176 -6.13 -0.38 -11.24
C GLY A 176 -5.04 -1.31 -11.78
N ARG A 177 -4.79 -1.22 -13.08
CA ARG A 177 -3.90 -2.16 -13.78
C ARG A 177 -2.43 -1.78 -13.70
N GLY A 178 -1.55 -2.77 -13.71
CA GLY A 178 -0.13 -2.63 -13.96
C GLY A 178 0.14 -2.25 -15.42
N THR A 179 1.10 -1.34 -15.65
CA THR A 179 1.57 -0.93 -16.99
C THR A 179 3.06 -0.68 -16.93
N ALA A 180 3.75 -0.55 -18.05
CA ALA A 180 5.18 -0.19 -18.05
C ALA A 180 5.52 1.16 -17.38
N GLY A 181 4.52 1.95 -16.96
CA GLY A 181 4.69 3.13 -16.10
C GLY A 181 4.14 2.94 -14.68
N GLY A 182 4.04 1.69 -14.21
CA GLY A 182 3.42 1.28 -12.95
C GLY A 182 1.88 1.28 -12.99
N ILE A 183 1.27 1.32 -11.80
CA ILE A 183 -0.19 1.32 -11.64
C ILE A 183 -0.82 2.54 -12.35
N THR A 184 -1.82 2.27 -13.20
CA THR A 184 -2.61 3.29 -13.90
C THR A 184 -4.02 3.47 -13.32
N THR A 185 -4.50 4.70 -13.32
CA THR A 185 -5.89 5.03 -12.99
C THR A 185 -6.81 5.00 -14.21
N THR A 186 -6.25 5.00 -15.42
CA THR A 186 -7.02 4.93 -16.67
C THR A 186 -7.74 3.60 -16.78
N GLY A 187 -9.07 3.64 -16.84
CA GLY A 187 -9.90 2.43 -16.87
C GLY A 187 -9.99 1.70 -15.53
N SER A 188 -9.52 2.31 -14.44
CA SER A 188 -9.73 1.79 -13.08
C SER A 188 -11.21 1.83 -12.70
N PHE A 189 -11.60 0.96 -11.76
CA PHE A 189 -13.00 0.84 -11.35
C PHE A 189 -13.15 0.53 -9.86
N ASN A 190 -14.34 0.79 -9.34
CA ASN A 190 -14.75 0.36 -8.01
C ASN A 190 -15.77 -0.78 -8.11
N VAL A 191 -15.64 -1.75 -7.21
CA VAL A 191 -16.74 -2.66 -6.86
C VAL A 191 -17.20 -2.28 -5.47
N THR A 192 -18.46 -1.85 -5.33
CA THR A 192 -19.05 -1.54 -4.02
C THR A 192 -19.67 -2.80 -3.42
N ALA A 193 -19.85 -2.82 -2.10
CA ALA A 193 -20.56 -3.90 -1.42
C ALA A 193 -21.92 -4.20 -2.06
N ALA A 194 -22.71 -3.15 -2.31
CA ALA A 194 -24.01 -3.27 -2.98
C ALA A 194 -23.90 -3.89 -4.38
N ARG A 195 -22.88 -3.53 -5.16
CA ARG A 195 -22.66 -4.11 -6.50
C ARG A 195 -22.21 -5.57 -6.43
N ALA A 196 -21.51 -5.96 -5.37
CA ALA A 196 -21.13 -7.33 -5.09
C ALA A 196 -22.25 -8.16 -4.44
N GLY A 197 -23.43 -7.58 -4.21
CA GLY A 197 -24.60 -8.27 -3.66
C GLY A 197 -24.62 -8.35 -2.13
N PHE A 198 -23.74 -7.63 -1.44
CA PHE A 198 -23.77 -7.51 0.02
C PHE A 198 -24.76 -6.40 0.44
N GLY A 199 -25.49 -6.66 1.53
CA GLY A 199 -26.41 -5.70 2.16
C GLY A 199 -26.19 -5.60 3.67
N GLY A 200 -26.75 -4.56 4.29
CA GLY A 200 -26.61 -4.26 5.73
C GLY A 200 -25.92 -2.92 6.00
N GLU A 201 -25.94 -2.47 7.25
CA GLU A 201 -25.36 -1.18 7.66
C GLU A 201 -23.82 -1.21 7.78
N PHE A 202 -23.22 -2.40 7.95
CA PHE A 202 -21.77 -2.56 8.16
C PHE A 202 -21.12 -3.73 7.38
N PRO A 203 -21.29 -3.88 6.06
CA PRO A 203 -20.41 -4.77 5.30
C PRO A 203 -18.97 -4.23 5.40
N GLY A 204 -18.01 -5.03 5.86
CA GLY A 204 -16.57 -4.73 5.80
C GLY A 204 -16.02 -5.05 4.41
N PHE A 205 -16.73 -4.69 3.33
CA PHE A 205 -16.33 -5.14 2.00
C PHE A 205 -15.02 -4.47 1.57
N GLY A 206 -14.00 -5.28 1.32
CA GLY A 206 -12.63 -4.82 1.09
C GLY A 206 -11.76 -4.76 2.34
N GLU A 207 -12.24 -5.23 3.50
CA GLU A 207 -11.42 -5.33 4.73
C GLU A 207 -10.31 -6.37 4.61
N VAL A 208 -10.55 -7.45 3.86
CA VAL A 208 -9.55 -8.46 3.52
C VAL A 208 -9.65 -8.79 2.04
N ILE A 209 -8.51 -8.79 1.36
CA ILE A 209 -8.36 -9.13 -0.06
C ILE A 209 -7.34 -10.26 -0.13
N ALA A 210 -7.77 -11.43 -0.59
CA ALA A 210 -6.85 -12.54 -0.79
C ALA A 210 -5.84 -12.23 -1.91
N ARG A 211 -4.60 -12.70 -1.72
CA ARG A 211 -3.46 -12.56 -2.62
C ARG A 211 -3.20 -13.87 -3.34
#